data_AF-A0A3C0QXK1-F1
#
_entry.id   AF-A0A3C0QXK1-F1
#
_cell.length_a   1.000
_cell.length_b   1.000
_cell.length_c   1.000
_cell.angle_alpha   90.00
_cell.angle_beta   90.00
_cell.angle_gamma   90.00
#
_symmetry.space_group_name_H-M   'P 1'
#
loop_
_entity.id
_entity.type
_entity.pdbx_description
1 polymer ?
#
loop_
_entity_poly.entity_id
_entity_poly.type
_entity_poly.pdbx_seq_one_letter_code
_entity_poly.pdbx_strand_id
1 'polypeptide(L)'
;MENFDNPKAREDVFSRVVKAGKRTYFFDVKATRKGEYYLIVTESKKSFDPQSNQFSYEKHKIFVFQEDLEKFRNALQDIIEFADEHNPRSPNDHPAES
;
A
#
# COMPACT_ATOMS: atom_id res chain seq x y z
N MET A 1 21.42 -11.40 5.37
CA MET A 1 20.01 -11.79 5.14
C MET A 1 19.79 -11.72 3.65
N GLU A 2 19.42 -12.84 3.06
CA GLU A 2 19.56 -13.16 1.64
C GLU A 2 18.80 -12.20 0.72
N ASN A 3 19.51 -11.67 -0.27
CA ASN A 3 18.91 -11.08 -1.46
C ASN A 3 18.28 -12.23 -2.26
N PHE A 4 16.97 -12.40 -2.14
CA PHE A 4 16.22 -13.20 -3.10
C PHE A 4 16.10 -12.39 -4.40
N ASP A 5 17.04 -12.62 -5.31
CA ASP A 5 16.85 -12.31 -6.72
C ASP A 5 15.53 -12.95 -7.17
N ASN A 6 14.59 -12.07 -7.49
CA ASN A 6 13.16 -12.31 -7.58
C ASN A 6 12.78 -12.85 -8.97
N PRO A 7 12.38 -14.12 -9.13
CA PRO A 7 11.87 -14.62 -10.41
C PRO A 7 10.51 -14.00 -10.79
N LYS A 8 9.88 -13.21 -9.90
CA LYS A 8 8.60 -12.52 -10.13
C LYS A 8 8.70 -11.11 -10.70
N ALA A 9 9.90 -10.58 -10.97
CA ALA A 9 10.05 -9.28 -11.64
C ALA A 9 9.46 -9.27 -13.08
N ARG A 10 9.03 -10.42 -13.59
CA ARG A 10 8.44 -10.59 -14.92
C ARG A 10 6.95 -10.26 -15.05
N GLU A 11 6.22 -10.01 -13.95
CA GLU A 11 4.76 -9.72 -14.01
C GLU A 11 4.37 -8.32 -13.49
N ASP A 12 5.28 -7.60 -12.86
CA ASP A 12 5.02 -6.29 -12.27
C ASP A 12 5.40 -5.19 -13.27
N VAL A 13 4.41 -4.45 -13.75
CA VAL A 13 4.60 -3.31 -14.68
C VAL A 13 5.18 -2.12 -13.93
N PHE A 14 4.76 -1.93 -12.68
CA PHE A 14 5.23 -0.86 -11.81
C PHE A 14 4.91 -1.20 -10.35
N SER A 15 5.82 -0.86 -9.42
CA SER A 15 5.59 -1.03 -7.98
C SER A 15 6.11 0.17 -7.19
N ARG A 16 5.38 0.56 -6.14
CA ARG A 16 5.79 1.58 -5.16
C ARG A 16 5.53 1.10 -3.74
N VAL A 17 6.50 1.31 -2.86
CA VAL A 17 6.40 0.96 -1.43
C VAL A 17 6.44 2.22 -0.58
N VAL A 18 5.50 2.34 0.37
CA VAL A 18 5.42 3.44 1.32
C VAL A 18 5.45 2.88 2.75
N LYS A 19 6.46 3.27 3.54
CA LYS A 19 6.58 2.90 4.95
C LYS A 19 5.94 3.98 5.83
N ALA A 20 5.08 3.60 6.76
CA ALA A 20 4.38 4.51 7.67
C ALA A 20 4.31 3.89 9.08
N GLY A 21 5.42 4.01 9.82
CA GLY A 21 5.54 3.42 11.17
C GLY A 21 5.36 1.89 11.16
N LYS A 22 4.29 1.40 11.79
CA LYS A 22 3.97 -0.04 11.85
C LYS A 22 3.27 -0.57 10.59
N ARG A 23 2.88 0.30 9.65
CA ARG A 23 2.26 -0.10 8.37
C ARG A 23 3.24 0.07 7.22
N THR A 24 3.13 -0.83 6.24
CA THR A 24 3.79 -0.71 4.94
C THR A 24 2.74 -0.88 3.86
N TYR A 25 2.63 0.08 2.96
CA TYR A 25 1.73 0.04 1.81
C TYR A 25 2.52 -0.34 0.56
N PHE A 26 1.99 -1.25 -0.22
CA PHE A 26 2.50 -1.68 -1.52
C PHE A 26 1.45 -1.34 -2.58
N PHE A 27 1.86 -0.60 -3.60
CA PHE A 27 1.03 -0.23 -4.74
C PHE A 27 1.65 -0.86 -5.98
N ASP A 28 1.02 -1.88 -6.53
CA ASP A 28 1.52 -2.65 -7.66
C ASP A 28 0.58 -2.53 -8.87
N VAL A 29 1.12 -2.29 -10.05
CA VAL A 29 0.40 -2.40 -11.34
C VAL A 29 0.87 -3.67 -12.02
N LYS A 30 -0.08 -4.54 -12.36
CA LYS A 30 0.18 -5.82 -13.05
C LYS A 30 -0.66 -5.95 -14.30
N ALA A 31 -0.22 -6.80 -15.22
CA ALA A 31 -0.98 -7.15 -16.41
C ALA A 31 -1.69 -8.50 -16.25
N THR A 32 -2.91 -8.63 -16.74
CA THR A 32 -3.56 -9.93 -16.92
C THR A 32 -2.90 -10.66 -18.09
N ARG A 33 -3.23 -11.94 -18.29
CA ARG A 33 -2.77 -12.71 -19.47
C ARG A 33 -3.21 -12.09 -20.80
N LYS A 34 -4.25 -11.24 -20.79
CA LYS A 34 -4.75 -10.51 -21.97
C LYS A 34 -4.07 -9.15 -22.18
N GLY A 35 -3.16 -8.75 -21.28
CA GLY A 35 -2.47 -7.46 -21.33
C GLY A 35 -3.22 -6.30 -20.67
N GLU A 36 -4.37 -6.55 -20.03
CA GLU A 36 -5.14 -5.53 -19.31
C GLU A 36 -4.47 -5.22 -17.97
N TYR A 37 -4.39 -3.95 -17.59
CA TYR A 37 -3.74 -3.55 -16.34
C TYR A 37 -4.70 -3.51 -15.17
N TYR A 38 -4.22 -3.94 -14.00
CA TYR A 38 -4.95 -3.83 -12.74
C TYR A 38 -4.02 -3.39 -11.61
N LEU A 39 -4.59 -2.70 -10.63
CA LEU A 39 -3.90 -2.22 -9.45
C LEU A 39 -4.09 -3.21 -8.30
N ILE A 40 -3.03 -3.44 -7.54
CA ILE A 40 -3.07 -4.11 -6.25
C ILE A 40 -2.59 -3.12 -5.20
N VAL A 41 -3.43 -2.85 -4.19
CA VAL A 41 -3.03 -2.12 -3.00
C VAL A 41 -2.96 -3.11 -1.86
N THR A 42 -1.77 -3.28 -1.28
CA THR A 42 -1.56 -4.12 -0.11
C THR A 42 -1.14 -3.27 1.06
N GLU A 43 -1.88 -3.35 2.16
CA GLU A 43 -1.40 -2.90 3.44
C GLU A 43 -0.80 -4.08 4.20
N SER A 44 0.40 -3.93 4.76
CA SER A 44 0.97 -4.85 5.74
C SER A 44 1.18 -4.16 7.08
N LYS A 45 0.50 -4.64 8.11
CA LYS A 45 0.60 -4.12 9.48
C LYS A 45 1.43 -5.07 10.34
N LYS A 46 2.50 -4.55 10.93
CA LYS A 46 3.33 -5.26 11.89
C LYS A 46 2.68 -5.19 13.27
N SER A 47 2.37 -6.35 13.84
CA SER A 47 1.86 -6.53 15.20
C SER A 47 2.91 -7.27 16.04
N PHE A 48 2.97 -6.94 17.34
CA PHE A 48 3.81 -7.63 18.31
C PHE A 48 2.90 -8.29 19.33
N ASP A 49 3.09 -9.59 19.55
CA ASP A 49 2.42 -10.33 20.59
C ASP A 49 3.34 -10.41 21.82
N PRO A 50 2.99 -9.72 22.93
CA PRO A 50 3.80 -9.73 24.14
C PRO A 50 3.88 -11.09 24.84
N GLN A 51 2.88 -11.96 24.66
CA GLN A 51 2.86 -13.26 25.36
C GLN A 51 3.76 -14.28 24.69
N SER A 52 3.78 -14.31 23.36
CA SER A 52 4.67 -15.20 22.60
C SER A 52 6.03 -14.58 22.28
N ASN A 53 6.21 -13.28 22.53
CA ASN A 53 7.38 -12.48 22.14
C ASN A 53 7.67 -12.58 20.63
N GLN A 54 6.62 -12.65 19.81
CA GLN A 54 6.72 -12.80 18.35
C GLN A 54 6.12 -11.61 17.61
N PHE A 55 6.64 -11.37 16.41
CA PHE A 55 6.07 -10.41 15.46
C PHE A 55 5.22 -11.15 14.42
N SER A 56 4.02 -10.62 14.15
CA SER A 56 3.15 -11.07 13.08
C SER A 56 2.89 -9.92 12.09
N TYR A 57 2.54 -10.29 10.86
CA TYR A 57 2.20 -9.33 9.81
C TYR A 57 0.81 -9.64 9.28
N GLU A 58 -0.13 -8.74 9.54
CA GLU A 58 -1.46 -8.80 8.94
C GLU A 58 -1.40 -8.11 7.57
N LYS A 59 -2.02 -8.71 6.54
CA LYS A 59 -2.06 -8.15 5.20
C LYS A 59 -3.49 -7.96 4.73
N HIS A 60 -3.84 -6.73 4.35
CA HIS A 60 -5.07 -6.42 3.64
C HIS A 60 -4.73 -6.15 2.19
N LYS A 61 -5.44 -6.78 1.26
CA LYS A 61 -5.18 -6.65 -0.17
C LYS A 61 -6.45 -6.29 -0.91
N ILE A 62 -6.37 -5.27 -1.74
CA ILE A 62 -7.42 -4.80 -2.62
C ILE A 62 -6.92 -4.94 -4.06
N PHE A 63 -7.79 -5.45 -4.93
CA PHE A 63 -7.57 -5.53 -6.37
C PHE A 63 -8.54 -4.58 -7.05
N VAL A 64 -8.05 -3.75 -7.97
CA VAL A 64 -8.87 -2.83 -8.76
C VAL A 64 -8.58 -3.10 -10.24
N PHE A 65 -9.56 -3.61 -10.96
CA PHE A 65 -9.45 -3.95 -12.38
C PHE A 65 -9.67 -2.72 -13.26
N GLN A 66 -9.25 -2.81 -14.52
CA GLN A 66 -9.18 -1.70 -15.46
C GLN A 66 -10.52 -0.96 -15.61
N GLU A 67 -11.63 -1.69 -15.62
CA GLU A 67 -13.00 -1.18 -15.75
C GLU A 67 -13.43 -0.27 -14.58
N ASP A 68 -12.82 -0.45 -13.40
CA ASP A 68 -13.18 0.26 -12.18
C ASP A 68 -12.13 1.30 -11.75
N LEU A 69 -10.95 1.33 -12.39
CA LEU A 69 -9.83 2.20 -12.02
C LEU A 69 -10.22 3.67 -11.93
N GLU A 70 -10.97 4.18 -12.91
CA GLU A 70 -11.34 5.59 -12.96
C GLU A 70 -12.32 5.96 -11.84
N LYS A 71 -13.32 5.10 -11.59
CA LYS A 71 -14.29 5.31 -10.49
C LYS A 71 -13.59 5.25 -9.13
N PHE A 72 -12.69 4.28 -8.96
CA PHE A 72 -11.90 4.12 -7.74
C PHE A 72 -11.00 5.34 -7.49
N ARG A 73 -10.31 5.83 -8.53
CA ARG A 73 -9.43 7.00 -8.46
C ARG A 73 -10.20 8.24 -8.02
N ASN A 74 -11.34 8.52 -8.66
CA ASN A 74 -12.13 9.72 -8.36
C ASN A 74 -12.68 9.67 -6.93
N ALA A 75 -13.26 8.55 -6.52
CA ALA A 75 -13.72 8.38 -5.14
C ALA A 75 -12.58 8.50 -4.11
N LEU A 76 -11.40 7.95 -4.40
CA LEU A 76 -10.25 8.06 -3.51
C LEU A 76 -9.71 9.50 -3.42
N GLN A 77 -9.69 10.23 -4.54
CA GLN A 77 -9.28 11.63 -4.56
C GLN A 77 -10.24 12.49 -3.74
N ASP A 78 -11.55 12.35 -3.96
CA ASP A 78 -12.59 13.13 -3.27
C ASP A 78 -12.52 12.95 -1.75
N ILE A 79 -12.33 11.71 -1.27
CA ILE A 79 -12.25 11.47 0.18
C ILE A 79 -10.94 11.97 0.79
N ILE A 80 -9.84 11.99 0.02
CA ILE A 80 -8.54 12.51 0.47
C ILE A 80 -8.64 14.02 0.61
N GLU A 81 -9.17 14.70 -0.41
CA GLU A 81 -9.39 16.15 -0.38
C GLU A 81 -10.27 16.56 0.79
N PHE A 82 -11.39 15.86 0.99
CA PHE A 82 -12.26 16.10 2.15
C PHE A 82 -11.50 15.91 3.47
N ALA A 83 -10.69 14.86 3.60
CA ALA A 83 -9.92 14.60 4.81
C ALA A 83 -8.85 15.69 5.07
N ASP A 84 -8.15 16.13 4.04
CA ASP A 84 -7.11 17.17 4.14
C ASP A 84 -7.70 18.54 4.53
N GLU A 85 -8.87 18.90 3.98
CA GLU A 85 -9.58 20.14 4.34
C GLU A 85 -10.05 20.16 5.80
N HIS A 86 -10.43 19.00 6.34
CA HIS A 86 -11.09 18.89 7.65
C HIS A 86 -10.15 18.40 8.76
N ASN A 87 -8.89 18.10 8.47
CA ASN A 87 -7.94 17.63 9.46
C ASN A 87 -6.91 18.72 9.82
N PRO A 88 -6.99 19.34 11.02
CA PRO A 88 -6.16 20.48 11.41
C PRO A 88 -4.68 20.13 11.72
N ARG A 89 -4.21 18.93 11.37
CA ARG A 89 -2.82 18.49 11.60
C ARG A 89 -2.25 17.85 10.36
N SER A 90 -1.18 18.44 9.83
CA SER A 90 -0.40 17.80 8.77
C SER A 90 0.37 16.61 9.37
N PRO A 91 0.42 15.44 8.71
CA PRO A 91 1.27 14.33 9.14
C PRO A 91 2.77 14.70 9.21
N ASN A 92 3.18 15.82 8.59
CA ASN A 92 4.53 16.37 8.65
C ASN A 92 4.82 17.27 9.87
N ASP A 93 3.86 17.50 10.77
CA ASP A 93 4.06 18.33 11.97
C ASP A 93 4.67 17.58 13.17
N HIS A 94 5.09 16.33 12.99
CA HIS A 94 5.88 15.64 14.01
C HIS A 94 7.38 15.93 13.81
N PRO A 95 8.06 16.58 14.79
CA PRO A 95 9.50 16.76 14.71
C PRO A 95 10.14 15.37 14.70
N ALA A 96 11.14 15.18 13.83
CA ALA A 96 12.00 14.02 13.87
C ALA A 96 12.46 13.82 15.33
N GLU A 97 12.09 12.68 15.93
CA GLU A 97 12.53 12.33 17.27
C GLU A 97 14.07 12.40 17.31
N SER A 98 14.55 13.25 18.22
CA SER A 98 15.95 13.41 18.64
C SER A 98 16.54 12.16 19.28
#